data_AF-A0A1Q7TYX8-F1
#
_entry.id   AF-A0A1Q7TYX8-F1
#
_cell.length_a   1.000
_cell.length_b   1.000
_cell.length_c   1.000
_cell.angle_alpha   90.00
_cell.angle_beta   90.00
_cell.angle_gamma   90.00
#
_symmetry.space_group_name_H-M   'P 1'
#
loop_
_entity.id
_entity.type
_entity.pdbx_description
1 polymer ?
#
loop_
_entity_poly.entity_id
_entity_poly.type
_entity_poly.pdbx_seq_one_letter_code
_entity_poly.pdbx_strand_id
1 'polypeptide(L)'
;MVYSFLVETYASERLKTLNVWSMFRDEDLDVRPHPRLDRDRTAHEHMVHQCQSEDRWFRTMFDIDLGSPPLPGTETRLAFIQRYADDSGRRLARLREKNEAWWAEDVAFFDTTHSRAWTMVRRVAHTAHHRGEQTTLLRLMGRQVHSVYGPSIDTGGLPIHDALTINAYPDIDSLIEGELQGGRKAALPGPGSHPSTERPGR
;
A
#
# COMPACT_ATOMS: atom_id res chain seq x y z
N MET A 1 -21.16 -4.13 -13.27
CA MET A 1 -21.40 -2.67 -13.19
C MET A 1 -20.17 -1.96 -13.71
N VAL A 2 -20.34 -0.81 -14.38
CA VAL A 2 -19.29 -0.07 -15.11
C VAL A 2 -18.03 0.22 -14.26
N TYR A 3 -18.20 0.45 -12.96
CA TYR A 3 -17.11 0.86 -12.05
C TYR A 3 -16.60 -0.24 -11.11
N SER A 4 -16.98 -1.52 -11.29
CA SER A 4 -16.56 -2.60 -10.37
C SER A 4 -15.03 -2.73 -10.29
N PHE A 5 -14.33 -2.47 -11.40
CA PHE A 5 -12.88 -2.51 -11.46
C PHE A 5 -12.22 -1.51 -10.48
N LEU A 6 -12.85 -0.38 -10.16
CA LEU A 6 -12.31 0.58 -9.19
C LEU A 6 -12.36 0.01 -7.76
N VAL A 7 -13.44 -0.71 -7.45
CA VAL A 7 -13.62 -1.38 -6.16
C VAL A 7 -12.66 -2.57 -6.02
N GLU A 8 -12.51 -3.37 -7.07
CA GLU A 8 -11.54 -4.47 -7.15
C GLU A 8 -10.10 -3.96 -7.06
N THR A 9 -9.80 -2.86 -7.74
CA THR A 9 -8.50 -2.18 -7.65
C THR A 9 -8.23 -1.76 -6.21
N TYR A 10 -9.15 -1.00 -5.59
CA TYR A 10 -9.01 -0.59 -4.19
C TYR A 10 -8.81 -1.80 -3.26
N ALA A 11 -9.58 -2.89 -3.45
CA ALA A 11 -9.43 -4.11 -2.66
C ALA A 11 -8.00 -4.69 -2.75
N SER A 12 -7.45 -4.81 -3.96
CA SER A 12 -6.09 -5.34 -4.16
C SER A 12 -5.00 -4.38 -3.66
N GLU A 13 -5.21 -3.07 -3.78
CA GLU A 13 -4.24 -2.04 -3.39
C GLU A 13 -4.05 -1.94 -1.88
N ARG A 14 -5.12 -2.18 -1.11
CA ARG A 14 -5.05 -2.30 0.36
C ARG A 14 -4.06 -3.39 0.78
N LEU A 15 -4.19 -4.58 0.19
CA LEU A 15 -3.31 -5.70 0.50
C LEU A 15 -1.85 -5.40 0.14
N LYS A 16 -1.59 -4.78 -1.02
CA LYS A 16 -0.23 -4.39 -1.43
C LYS A 16 0.41 -3.41 -0.44
N THR A 17 -0.36 -2.43 0.03
CA THR A 17 0.10 -1.47 1.05
C THR A 17 0.44 -2.18 2.37
N LEU A 18 -0.45 -3.03 2.87
CA LEU A 18 -0.21 -3.79 4.10
C LEU A 18 0.98 -4.76 3.97
N ASN A 19 1.13 -5.41 2.81
CA ASN A 19 2.29 -6.26 2.54
C ASN A 19 3.59 -5.46 2.62
N VAL A 20 3.66 -4.26 2.03
CA VAL A 20 4.86 -3.40 2.16
C VAL A 20 5.11 -2.99 3.61
N TRP A 21 4.06 -2.64 4.36
CA TRP A 21 4.21 -2.30 5.78
C TRP A 21 4.72 -3.48 6.62
N SER A 22 4.33 -4.70 6.24
CA SER A 22 4.79 -5.92 6.92
C SER A 22 6.29 -6.14 6.79
N MET A 23 6.95 -5.61 5.75
CA MET A 23 8.38 -5.80 5.48
C MET A 23 9.29 -4.94 6.37
N PHE A 24 8.76 -3.89 6.99
CA PHE A 24 9.47 -3.11 8.00
C PHE A 24 9.51 -3.84 9.34
N ARG A 25 10.40 -3.40 10.23
CA ARG A 25 10.39 -3.67 11.67
C ARG A 25 10.10 -2.38 12.43
N ASP A 26 9.73 -2.48 13.71
CA ASP A 26 9.49 -1.28 14.52
C ASP A 26 10.75 -0.38 14.61
N GLU A 27 11.93 -0.99 14.68
CA GLU A 27 13.22 -0.27 14.67
C GLU A 27 13.51 0.50 13.36
N ASP A 28 12.79 0.21 12.27
CA ASP A 28 12.95 0.89 10.97
C ASP A 28 12.10 2.16 10.87
N LEU A 29 11.04 2.28 11.69
CA LEU A 29 9.96 3.23 11.46
C LEU A 29 10.43 4.68 11.40
N ASP A 30 11.37 5.06 12.26
CA ASP A 30 11.88 6.43 12.37
C ASP A 30 13.28 6.60 11.76
N VAL A 31 13.77 5.60 11.03
CA VAL A 31 15.08 5.67 10.38
C VAL A 31 14.98 6.51 9.11
N ARG A 32 15.89 7.48 8.99
CA ARG A 32 16.18 8.22 7.75
C ARG A 32 17.48 7.65 7.16
N PRO A 33 17.43 6.85 6.07
CA PRO A 33 18.63 6.16 5.56
C PRO A 33 19.78 7.11 5.19
N HIS A 34 19.46 8.34 4.79
CA HIS A 34 20.46 9.37 4.55
C HIS A 34 20.35 10.48 5.60
N PRO A 35 21.46 10.84 6.28
CA PRO A 35 21.44 11.73 7.46
C PRO A 35 21.10 13.20 7.14
N ARG A 36 21.03 13.58 5.86
CA ARG A 36 20.67 14.94 5.40
C ARG A 36 19.33 15.00 4.64
N LEU A 37 18.43 14.04 4.88
CA LEU A 37 17.08 14.00 4.29
C LEU A 37 16.02 14.28 5.36
N ASP A 38 16.11 15.46 5.97
CA ASP A 38 15.07 16.04 6.83
C ASP A 38 13.76 16.32 6.06
N ARG A 39 13.85 16.52 4.75
CA ARG A 39 12.71 16.74 3.84
C ARG A 39 11.92 15.50 3.44
N ASP A 40 12.51 14.30 3.54
CA ASP A 40 11.84 13.07 3.10
C ASP A 40 10.95 12.53 4.23
N ARG A 41 10.10 11.54 3.96
CA ARG A 41 9.31 10.89 5.02
C ARG A 41 10.02 9.63 5.53
N THR A 42 9.95 9.37 6.83
CA THR A 42 10.25 8.05 7.39
C THR A 42 9.14 7.05 7.06
N ALA A 43 9.39 5.77 7.29
CA ALA A 43 8.35 4.75 7.12
C ALA A 43 7.14 5.04 8.02
N HIS A 44 7.38 5.50 9.25
CA HIS A 44 6.37 5.96 10.18
C HIS A 44 5.52 7.10 9.60
N GLU A 45 6.16 8.18 9.14
CA GLU A 45 5.49 9.35 8.58
C GLU A 45 4.66 8.99 7.33
N HIS A 46 5.12 8.02 6.53
CA HIS A 46 4.33 7.47 5.44
C HIS A 46 3.08 6.71 5.91
N MET A 47 3.17 5.91 6.99
CA MET A 47 2.01 5.19 7.55
C MET A 47 0.98 6.17 8.11
N VAL A 48 1.44 7.17 8.87
CA VAL A 48 0.60 8.27 9.39
C VAL A 48 -0.08 9.01 8.24
N HIS A 49 0.69 9.41 7.21
CA HIS A 49 0.16 10.11 6.05
C HIS A 49 -0.87 9.26 5.31
N GLN A 50 -0.61 7.98 5.08
CA GLN A 50 -1.53 7.10 4.37
C GLN A 50 -2.86 6.95 5.12
N CYS A 51 -2.83 6.72 6.44
CA CYS A 51 -4.04 6.63 7.26
C CYS A 51 -4.84 7.94 7.26
N GLN A 52 -4.20 9.08 7.58
CA GLN A 52 -4.88 10.37 7.67
C GLN A 52 -5.36 10.90 6.30
N SER A 53 -4.52 10.80 5.28
CA SER A 53 -4.85 11.27 3.93
C SER A 53 -6.01 10.48 3.35
N GLU A 54 -5.99 9.15 3.46
CA GLU A 54 -7.07 8.33 2.94
C GLU A 54 -8.38 8.59 3.69
N ASP A 55 -8.34 8.68 5.02
CA ASP A 55 -9.53 9.02 5.79
C ASP A 55 -10.15 10.35 5.38
N ARG A 56 -9.33 11.40 5.26
CA ARG A 56 -9.78 12.71 4.80
C ARG A 56 -10.44 12.64 3.43
N TRP A 57 -9.83 11.95 2.47
CA TRP A 57 -10.40 11.82 1.13
C TRP A 57 -11.75 11.07 1.16
N PHE A 58 -11.83 9.97 1.90
CA PHE A 58 -13.08 9.21 2.04
C PHE A 58 -14.19 10.05 2.66
N ARG A 59 -13.89 10.83 3.70
CA ARG A 59 -14.86 11.73 4.31
C ARG A 59 -15.28 12.87 3.37
N THR A 60 -14.33 13.56 2.75
CA THR A 60 -14.63 14.85 2.07
C THR A 60 -14.95 14.72 0.59
N MET A 61 -14.46 13.68 -0.09
CA MET A 61 -14.64 13.49 -1.53
C MET A 61 -15.56 12.31 -1.85
N PHE A 62 -15.62 11.31 -0.97
CA PHE A 62 -16.48 10.15 -1.16
C PHE A 62 -17.69 10.12 -0.23
N ASP A 63 -17.82 11.05 0.73
CA ASP A 63 -18.93 11.03 1.70
C ASP A 63 -19.06 9.66 2.41
N ILE A 64 -17.91 9.07 2.75
CA ILE A 64 -17.80 7.83 3.51
C ILE A 64 -17.04 8.16 4.79
N ASP A 65 -17.80 8.39 5.86
CA ASP A 65 -17.27 8.59 7.20
C ASP A 65 -17.35 7.30 8.03
N LEU A 66 -16.23 6.91 8.63
CA LEU A 66 -16.15 5.76 9.52
C LEU A 66 -16.40 6.12 10.99
N GLY A 67 -16.33 7.41 11.35
CA GLY A 67 -16.54 7.91 12.71
C GLY A 67 -15.45 7.55 13.72
N SER A 68 -14.37 6.89 13.29
CA SER A 68 -13.28 6.44 14.15
C SER A 68 -11.96 7.16 13.79
N PRO A 69 -11.09 7.53 14.77
CA PRO A 69 -9.86 8.29 14.48
C PRO A 69 -8.89 7.46 13.63
N PRO A 70 -8.33 7.94 12.50
CA PRO A 70 -7.66 7.06 11.52
C PRO A 70 -6.30 6.46 11.95
N LEU A 71 -5.76 6.86 13.10
CA LEU A 71 -4.48 6.38 13.62
C LEU A 71 -4.70 5.33 14.73
N PRO A 72 -3.75 4.39 14.93
CA PRO A 72 -3.78 3.51 16.07
C PRO A 72 -3.52 4.29 17.37
N GLY A 73 -3.93 3.74 18.52
CA GLY A 73 -3.66 4.35 19.82
C GLY A 73 -2.18 4.33 20.21
N THR A 74 -1.47 3.28 19.82
CA THR A 74 -0.01 3.15 19.92
C THR A 74 0.55 2.94 18.52
N GLU A 75 1.52 3.74 18.12
CA GLU A 75 2.06 3.77 16.76
C GLU A 75 3.15 2.72 16.52
N THR A 76 2.86 1.45 16.82
CA THR A 76 3.70 0.32 16.36
C THR A 76 3.32 -0.07 14.93
N ARG A 77 4.26 -0.70 14.22
CA ARG A 77 4.04 -1.21 12.86
C ARG A 77 2.83 -2.13 12.78
N LEU A 78 2.68 -3.06 13.73
CA LEU A 78 1.55 -3.98 13.77
C LEU A 78 0.23 -3.24 14.06
N ALA A 79 0.24 -2.25 14.94
CA ALA A 79 -0.95 -1.46 15.24
C ALA A 79 -1.39 -0.63 14.02
N PHE A 80 -0.46 -0.07 13.24
CA PHE A 80 -0.77 0.55 11.95
C PHE A 80 -1.40 -0.45 10.96
N ILE A 81 -0.83 -1.65 10.84
CA ILE A 81 -1.34 -2.71 9.97
C ILE A 81 -2.80 -3.05 10.34
N GLN A 82 -3.06 -3.34 11.62
CA GLN A 82 -4.40 -3.69 12.08
C GLN A 82 -5.39 -2.54 11.88
N ARG A 83 -4.96 -1.32 12.21
CA ARG A 83 -5.78 -0.12 12.07
C ARG A 83 -6.18 0.12 10.62
N TYR A 84 -5.19 0.14 9.73
CA TYR A 84 -5.42 0.39 8.32
C TYR A 84 -6.23 -0.74 7.68
N ALA A 85 -5.99 -2.00 8.05
CA ALA A 85 -6.76 -3.14 7.56
C ALA A 85 -8.26 -3.01 7.88
N ASP A 86 -8.61 -2.67 9.12
CA ASP A 86 -10.00 -2.45 9.54
C ASP A 86 -10.65 -1.27 8.80
N ASP A 87 -10.06 -0.08 8.90
CA ASP A 87 -10.64 1.14 8.33
C ASP A 87 -10.82 1.00 6.81
N SER A 88 -9.80 0.51 6.11
CA SER A 88 -9.88 0.31 4.66
C SER A 88 -10.85 -0.82 4.27
N GLY A 89 -11.07 -1.80 5.15
CA GLY A 89 -12.05 -2.87 4.94
C GLY A 89 -13.47 -2.36 5.04
N ARG A 90 -13.75 -1.52 6.03
CA ARG A 90 -15.04 -0.83 6.21
C ARG A 90 -15.32 0.13 5.05
N ARG A 91 -14.30 0.87 4.57
CA ARG A 91 -14.40 1.67 3.34
C ARG A 91 -14.73 0.82 2.11
N LEU A 92 -14.04 -0.31 1.93
CA LEU A 92 -14.31 -1.24 0.82
C LEU A 92 -15.75 -1.76 0.84
N ALA A 93 -16.28 -2.10 2.01
CA ALA A 93 -17.68 -2.52 2.15
C ALA A 93 -18.64 -1.42 1.68
N ARG A 94 -18.43 -0.17 2.11
CA ARG A 94 -19.25 0.98 1.68
C ARG A 94 -19.13 1.28 0.19
N LEU A 95 -17.95 1.08 -0.42
CA LEU A 95 -17.77 1.26 -1.86
C LEU A 95 -18.54 0.22 -2.69
N ARG A 96 -18.66 -1.01 -2.20
CA ARG A 96 -19.41 -2.10 -2.87
C ARG A 96 -20.92 -1.81 -2.95
N GLU A 97 -21.44 -0.98 -2.07
CA GLU A 97 -22.86 -0.59 -2.02
C GLU A 97 -23.20 0.53 -3.01
N LYS A 98 -22.20 1.20 -3.60
CA LYS A 98 -22.43 2.40 -4.44
C LYS A 98 -22.84 2.02 -5.86
N ASN A 99 -23.86 2.71 -6.36
CA ASN A 99 -24.37 2.54 -7.71
C ASN A 99 -23.63 3.44 -8.73
N GLU A 100 -23.92 3.26 -10.02
CA GLU A 100 -23.25 3.98 -11.10
C GLU A 100 -23.47 5.50 -11.05
N ALA A 101 -24.65 5.96 -10.60
CA ALA A 101 -24.93 7.39 -10.44
C ALA A 101 -24.03 8.04 -9.37
N TRP A 102 -23.82 7.38 -8.24
CA TRP A 102 -22.93 7.88 -7.18
C TRP A 102 -21.46 7.99 -7.66
N TRP A 103 -21.02 7.05 -8.50
CA TRP A 103 -19.67 7.07 -9.09
C TRP A 103 -19.49 8.16 -10.14
N ALA A 104 -20.54 8.46 -10.90
CA ALA A 104 -20.55 9.47 -11.94
C ALA A 104 -20.71 10.90 -11.41
N GLU A 105 -21.18 11.07 -10.17
CA GLU A 105 -21.35 12.37 -9.53
C GLU A 105 -20.02 13.10 -9.36
N ASP A 106 -20.02 14.37 -9.76
CA ASP A 106 -18.91 15.30 -9.62
C ASP A 106 -18.79 15.82 -8.18
N VAL A 107 -17.56 15.79 -7.66
CA VAL A 107 -17.21 16.28 -6.33
C VAL A 107 -16.06 17.27 -6.40
N ALA A 108 -15.94 18.11 -5.38
CA ALA A 108 -14.79 18.99 -5.25
C ALA A 108 -13.51 18.16 -5.07
N PHE A 109 -12.52 18.42 -5.91
CA PHE A 109 -11.17 17.86 -5.85
C PHE A 109 -10.18 19.02 -5.78
N PHE A 110 -9.86 19.45 -4.55
CA PHE A 110 -9.08 20.65 -4.29
C PHE A 110 -9.68 21.89 -4.98
N ASP A 111 -8.98 22.48 -5.94
CA ASP A 111 -9.38 23.65 -6.73
C ASP A 111 -10.14 23.29 -8.02
N THR A 112 -10.39 22.00 -8.24
CA THR A 112 -11.08 21.48 -9.43
C THR A 112 -12.31 20.66 -9.06
N THR A 113 -13.07 20.22 -10.06
CA THR A 113 -14.24 19.36 -9.89
C THR A 113 -14.14 18.16 -10.81
N HIS A 114 -14.33 16.97 -10.25
CA HIS A 114 -14.21 15.70 -10.97
C HIS A 114 -15.13 14.64 -10.39
N SER A 115 -15.49 13.64 -11.19
CA SER A 115 -16.31 12.52 -10.73
C SER A 115 -15.65 11.73 -9.60
N ARG A 116 -16.44 11.08 -8.75
CA ARG A 116 -15.92 10.15 -7.73
C ARG A 116 -15.10 9.03 -8.37
N ALA A 117 -15.50 8.54 -9.54
CA ALA A 117 -14.73 7.55 -10.30
C ALA A 117 -13.32 8.05 -10.63
N TRP A 118 -13.20 9.27 -11.15
CA TRP A 118 -11.90 9.89 -11.44
C TRP A 118 -11.08 10.10 -10.17
N THR A 119 -11.73 10.57 -9.10
CA THR A 119 -11.09 10.81 -7.80
C THR A 119 -10.54 9.52 -7.19
N MET A 120 -11.22 8.38 -7.37
CA MET A 120 -10.73 7.08 -6.91
C MET A 120 -9.45 6.64 -7.63
N VAL A 121 -9.34 6.89 -8.94
CA VAL A 121 -8.09 6.64 -9.68
C VAL A 121 -6.94 7.44 -9.08
N ARG A 122 -7.16 8.72 -8.72
CA ARG A 122 -6.15 9.55 -8.03
C ARG A 122 -5.81 9.03 -6.64
N ARG A 123 -6.81 8.56 -5.89
CA ARG A 123 -6.59 7.99 -4.55
C ARG A 123 -5.71 6.75 -4.61
N VAL A 124 -5.96 5.86 -5.56
CA VAL A 124 -5.16 4.66 -5.82
C VAL A 124 -3.74 5.05 -6.25
N ALA A 125 -3.59 5.97 -7.21
CA ALA A 125 -2.28 6.40 -7.69
C ALA A 125 -1.44 7.06 -6.58
N HIS A 126 -2.05 7.88 -5.73
CA HIS A 126 -1.38 8.52 -4.61
C HIS A 126 -0.91 7.50 -3.55
N THR A 127 -1.72 6.47 -3.25
CA THR A 127 -1.29 5.36 -2.39
C THR A 127 -0.14 4.57 -3.02
N ALA A 128 -0.22 4.25 -4.32
CA ALA A 128 0.84 3.53 -5.03
C ALA A 128 2.16 4.32 -5.07
N HIS A 129 2.09 5.64 -5.26
CA HIS A 129 3.24 6.55 -5.23
C HIS A 129 3.98 6.48 -3.88
N HIS A 130 3.29 6.69 -2.77
CA HIS A 130 3.92 6.62 -1.44
C HIS A 130 4.39 5.22 -1.06
N ARG A 131 3.69 4.18 -1.52
CA ARG A 131 4.16 2.79 -1.36
C ARG A 131 5.48 2.55 -2.11
N GLY A 132 5.63 3.12 -3.31
CA GLY A 132 6.90 3.07 -4.06
C GLY A 132 8.06 3.70 -3.29
N GLU A 133 7.82 4.85 -2.66
CA GLU A 133 8.80 5.51 -1.80
C GLU A 133 9.18 4.62 -0.61
N GLN A 134 8.21 3.99 0.06
CA GLN A 134 8.46 3.03 1.13
C GLN A 134 9.29 1.82 0.68
N THR A 135 9.05 1.27 -0.52
CA THR A 135 9.90 0.17 -1.03
C THR A 135 11.35 0.60 -1.29
N THR A 136 11.59 1.88 -1.57
CA THR A 136 12.94 2.42 -1.67
C THR A 136 13.60 2.51 -0.30
N LEU A 137 12.86 2.95 0.73
CA LEU A 137 13.36 2.93 2.11
C LEU A 137 13.76 1.53 2.57
N LEU A 138 12.92 0.52 2.31
CA LEU A 138 13.23 -0.88 2.63
C LEU A 138 14.57 -1.31 2.01
N ARG A 139 14.79 -1.01 0.73
CA ARG A 139 16.04 -1.33 0.02
C ARG A 139 17.24 -0.62 0.62
N LEU A 140 17.12 0.68 0.93
CA LEU A 140 18.19 1.47 1.54
C LEU A 140 18.57 0.97 2.95
N MET A 141 17.62 0.36 3.66
CA MET A 141 17.84 -0.28 4.97
C MET A 141 18.31 -1.74 4.84
N GLY A 142 18.50 -2.25 3.63
CA GLY A 142 18.91 -3.64 3.39
C GLY A 142 17.85 -4.69 3.73
N ARG A 143 16.57 -4.30 3.81
CA ARG A 143 15.45 -5.23 3.98
C ARG A 143 15.14 -5.92 2.65
N GLN A 144 14.73 -7.18 2.73
CA GLN A 144 14.17 -7.90 1.58
C GLN A 144 12.82 -7.30 1.19
N VAL A 145 12.54 -7.25 -0.11
CA VAL A 145 11.31 -6.68 -0.66
C VAL A 145 10.58 -7.75 -1.47
N HIS A 146 9.41 -8.18 -0.99
CA HIS A 146 8.50 -9.05 -1.77
C HIS A 146 7.87 -8.30 -2.96
N SER A 147 7.13 -9.03 -3.79
CA SER A 147 6.37 -8.46 -4.90
C SER A 147 5.32 -7.44 -4.47
N VAL A 148 5.07 -6.46 -5.34
CA VAL A 148 4.02 -5.43 -5.18
C VAL A 148 3.09 -5.38 -6.40
N TYR A 149 3.65 -5.15 -7.59
CA TYR A 149 2.92 -5.17 -8.88
C TYR A 149 3.45 -6.23 -9.85
N GLY A 150 4.44 -6.98 -9.41
CA GLY A 150 5.17 -7.98 -10.17
C GLY A 150 6.39 -8.43 -9.38
N PRO A 151 7.28 -9.22 -10.00
CA PRO A 151 8.53 -9.67 -9.40
C PRO A 151 9.38 -8.51 -8.85
N SER A 152 10.13 -8.80 -7.79
CA SER A 152 11.17 -7.94 -7.25
C SER A 152 12.53 -8.60 -7.42
N ILE A 153 13.60 -7.88 -7.06
CA ILE A 153 14.93 -8.49 -7.04
C ILE A 153 15.00 -9.72 -6.13
N ASP A 154 14.30 -9.70 -5.00
CA ASP A 154 14.30 -10.81 -4.04
C ASP A 154 13.39 -11.98 -4.43
N THR A 155 12.53 -11.82 -5.45
CA THR A 155 11.67 -12.90 -5.97
C THR A 155 12.22 -13.57 -7.24
N GLY A 156 13.53 -13.49 -7.44
CA GLY A 156 14.23 -14.05 -8.61
C GLY A 156 14.58 -13.03 -9.69
N GLY A 157 14.34 -11.73 -9.47
CA GLY A 157 14.76 -10.68 -10.41
C GLY A 157 13.65 -10.24 -11.35
N LEU A 158 13.94 -10.29 -12.66
CA LEU A 158 13.07 -9.71 -13.67
C LEU A 158 12.09 -10.72 -14.29
N PRO A 159 10.88 -10.27 -14.72
CA PRO A 159 9.92 -11.14 -15.40
C PRO A 159 10.44 -11.82 -16.66
N ILE A 160 11.37 -11.18 -17.40
CA ILE A 160 11.99 -11.76 -18.60
C ILE A 160 12.86 -13.00 -18.31
N HIS A 161 13.17 -13.23 -17.03
CA HIS A 161 13.91 -14.38 -16.53
C HIS A 161 13.03 -15.29 -15.66
N ASP A 162 11.72 -15.30 -15.92
CA ASP A 162 10.72 -16.13 -15.24
C ASP A 162 10.66 -15.91 -13.71
N ALA A 163 11.05 -14.73 -13.24
CA ALA A 163 10.95 -14.37 -11.83
C ALA A 163 9.47 -14.41 -11.37
N LEU A 164 9.27 -14.91 -10.16
CA LEU A 164 7.93 -15.14 -9.63
C LEU A 164 7.34 -13.87 -9.01
N THR A 165 6.02 -13.77 -9.01
CA THR A 165 5.31 -12.81 -8.17
C THR A 165 5.01 -13.47 -6.82
N ILE A 166 5.75 -13.08 -5.79
CA ILE A 166 5.62 -13.62 -4.43
C ILE A 166 5.30 -12.47 -3.49
N ASN A 167 4.05 -12.34 -3.07
CA ASN A 167 3.65 -11.39 -2.03
C ASN A 167 4.09 -11.89 -0.65
N ALA A 168 4.32 -10.98 0.30
CA ALA A 168 4.68 -11.38 1.67
C ALA A 168 3.56 -12.24 2.31
N TYR A 169 2.31 -11.88 2.06
CA TYR A 169 1.12 -12.63 2.43
C TYR A 169 0.10 -12.66 1.27
N PRO A 170 -0.67 -13.75 1.14
CA PRO A 170 -1.65 -13.92 0.07
C PRO A 170 -2.93 -13.07 0.26
N ASP A 171 -3.29 -12.79 1.51
CA ASP A 171 -4.48 -12.02 1.90
C ASP A 171 -4.27 -11.33 3.26
N ILE A 172 -5.22 -10.45 3.64
CA ILE A 172 -5.13 -9.62 4.85
C ILE A 172 -5.27 -10.47 6.12
N ASP A 173 -6.08 -11.52 6.11
CA ASP A 173 -6.32 -12.36 7.29
C ASP A 173 -5.04 -13.14 7.64
N SER A 174 -4.44 -13.78 6.64
CA SER A 174 -3.14 -14.46 6.73
C SER A 174 -2.03 -13.51 7.15
N LEU A 175 -2.06 -12.26 6.68
CA LEU A 175 -1.12 -11.22 7.10
C LEU A 175 -1.24 -10.90 8.58
N ILE A 176 -2.45 -10.61 9.06
CA ILE A 176 -2.68 -10.28 10.47
C ILE A 176 -2.29 -11.45 11.37
N GLU A 177 -2.74 -12.67 11.05
CA GLU A 177 -2.40 -13.88 11.80
C GLU A 177 -0.89 -14.15 11.80
N GLY A 178 -0.23 -14.01 10.64
CA GLY A 178 1.19 -14.22 10.49
C GLY A 178 2.04 -13.21 11.27
N GLU A 179 1.67 -11.93 11.24
CA GLU A 179 2.39 -10.87 11.96
C GLU A 179 2.19 -10.95 13.47
N LEU A 180 1.03 -11.39 13.95
CA LEU A 180 0.79 -11.67 15.38
C LEU A 180 1.67 -12.81 15.92
N GLN A 181 2.11 -13.71 15.05
CA GLN A 181 2.96 -14.86 15.39
C GLN A 181 4.46 -14.60 15.10
N GLY A 182 4.86 -13.34 14.93
CA GLY A 182 6.27 -12.96 14.72
C GLY A 182 6.74 -12.90 13.26
N GLY A 183 5.82 -13.01 12.29
CA GLY A 183 6.08 -12.84 10.87
C GLY A 183 6.26 -14.17 10.12
N ARG A 184 5.19 -14.64 9.47
CA ARG A 184 5.17 -15.86 8.63
C ARG A 184 5.08 -15.52 7.15
N LYS A 185 5.98 -14.66 6.67
CA LYS A 185 6.01 -14.22 5.28
C LYS A 185 6.41 -15.36 4.35
N ALA A 186 5.94 -15.31 3.11
CA ALA A 186 6.40 -16.22 2.06
C ALA A 186 7.93 -16.17 1.91
N ALA A 187 8.56 -17.33 1.74
CA ALA A 187 9.99 -17.41 1.53
C ALA A 187 10.37 -16.78 0.18
N LEU A 188 11.52 -16.10 0.16
CA LEU A 188 12.07 -15.46 -1.03
C LEU A 188 13.23 -16.29 -1.56
N PRO A 189 13.28 -16.61 -2.87
CA PRO A 189 14.40 -17.32 -3.48
C PRO A 189 15.68 -16.46 -3.49
N GLY A 190 15.57 -15.16 -3.22
CA GLY A 190 16.68 -14.21 -3.25
C GLY A 190 16.91 -13.64 -4.64
N PRO A 191 18.03 -12.93 -4.84
CA PRO A 191 18.40 -12.42 -6.15
C PRO A 191 18.63 -13.58 -7.12
N GLY A 192 17.97 -13.54 -8.28
CA GLY A 192 18.21 -14.48 -9.37
C GLY A 192 19.65 -14.38 -9.90
N SER A 193 20.05 -15.30 -10.78
CA SER A 193 21.39 -15.33 -11.38
C SER A 193 21.60 -14.33 -12.52
N HIS A 194 20.54 -13.63 -12.94
CA HIS A 194 20.57 -12.71 -14.07
C HIS A 194 20.76 -11.24 -13.63
N PRO A 195 21.33 -10.39 -14.49
CA PRO A 195 21.44 -8.95 -14.21
C PRO A 195 20.08 -8.29 -14.01
N SER A 196 20.05 -7.23 -13.19
CA SER A 196 18.86 -6.38 -13.00
C SER A 196 18.62 -5.42 -14.17
N THR A 197 18.60 -5.93 -15.41
CA THR A 197 18.26 -5.14 -16.60
C THR A 197 17.65 -5.97 -17.73
N GLU A 198 16.67 -5.39 -18.42
CA GLU A 198 16.07 -5.94 -19.65
C GLU A 198 16.91 -5.61 -20.90
N ARG A 199 18.07 -4.94 -20.75
CA ARG A 199 18.93 -4.58 -21.87
C ARG A 199 19.53 -5.85 -22.50
N PRO A 200 19.42 -6.04 -23.82
CA PRO A 200 20.04 -7.18 -24.50
C PRO A 200 21.56 -7.22 -24.31
N GLY A 201 22.11 -8.43 -24.16
CA GLY A 201 23.56 -8.67 -24.12
C GLY A 201 24.28 -8.19 -22.85
N ARG A 202 23.53 -8.03 -21.75
CA ARG A 202 24.07 -7.74 -20.42
C ARG A 202 24.02 -8.97 -19.53
#